data_AF-A0A8C7DT72-F1
#
_entry.id   AF-A0A8C7DT72-F1
#
_cell.length_a   1.000
_cell.length_b   1.000
_cell.length_c   1.000
_cell.angle_alpha   90.00
_cell.angle_beta   90.00
_cell.angle_gamma   90.00
#
_symmetry.space_group_name_H-M   'P 1'
#
loop_
_entity.id
_entity.type
_entity.pdbx_description
1 polymer ?
#
loop_
_entity_poly.entity_id
_entity_poly.type
_entity_poly.pdbx_seq_one_letter_code
_entity_poly.pdbx_strand_id
1 'polypeptide(L)'
;MAASMELSLNNLPSDPLLLMLSFLDFRDLISCSFVSRRLNELSGHNPLWKGLCLKHWLLTESDKIQKVQTWKELFREFYTDLGRYIDHYGTLKKAWDDLKRYLDQQCPRMIASLKEGAKEEELDGIEAQICCKLSNDYRCSYRIHNGQKLVVPGLMGSMALSNHYRSEDLLDIETAAGGFQQRKGMRQCLPLTFCFHTGLSQYMALEGTEGRSHSEIFYHCPDQMAQDPSAIDMFITGSSFTEWFTSYVHNVVTGEYPIIRDQIFRYVHDKQCVATTGDITVSVSTSFLPELSSVHPPHFFFTYRIRIEMAKDALPENACQLDSRYWKITNANGNVEEVRGPGVTYHNVSFLIVSIW
;
A
#
# COMPACT_ATOMS: atom_id res chain seq x y z
N MET A 1 -0.31 45.22 50.01
CA MET A 1 -1.03 43.95 49.83
C MET A 1 -1.19 43.72 48.34
N ALA A 2 -0.33 42.89 47.74
CA ALA A 2 -0.53 42.46 46.36
C ALA A 2 -1.59 41.37 46.38
N ALA A 3 -2.76 41.64 45.81
CA ALA A 3 -3.78 40.63 45.60
C ALA A 3 -3.16 39.53 44.72
N SER A 4 -3.20 38.28 45.18
CA SER A 4 -2.89 37.14 44.33
C SER A 4 -3.87 37.15 43.17
N MET A 5 -3.44 37.60 42.00
CA MET A 5 -4.23 37.46 40.78
C MET A 5 -4.45 35.96 40.57
N GLU A 6 -5.69 35.49 40.77
CA GLU A 6 -6.08 34.17 40.30
C GLU A 6 -5.79 34.12 38.80
N LEU A 7 -4.84 33.26 38.42
CA LEU A 7 -4.53 32.95 37.04
C LEU A 7 -5.73 32.21 36.44
N SER A 8 -6.70 32.98 35.94
CA SER A 8 -7.79 32.48 35.13
C SER A 8 -7.36 32.43 33.67
N LEU A 9 -7.76 31.38 32.96
CA LEU A 9 -7.50 31.22 31.52
C LEU A 9 -8.00 32.45 30.72
N ASN A 10 -9.09 33.08 31.18
CA ASN A 10 -9.66 34.28 30.57
C ASN A 10 -8.81 35.54 30.76
N ASN A 11 -7.82 35.52 31.66
CA ASN A 11 -6.95 36.66 31.97
C ASN A 11 -5.61 36.60 31.23
N LEU A 12 -5.28 35.48 30.58
CA LEU A 12 -4.06 35.35 29.79
C LEU A 12 -4.10 36.25 28.54
N PRO A 13 -2.97 36.75 28.03
CA PRO A 13 -2.91 37.41 26.73
C PRO A 13 -3.31 36.47 25.58
N SER A 14 -3.63 37.03 24.41
CA SER A 14 -4.08 36.23 23.26
C SER A 14 -2.98 35.30 22.72
N ASP A 15 -1.72 35.72 22.68
CA ASP A 15 -0.65 34.91 22.07
C ASP A 15 -0.37 33.60 22.83
N PRO A 16 -0.24 33.59 24.18
CA PRO A 16 -0.11 32.35 24.94
C PRO A 16 -1.34 31.43 24.77
N LEU A 17 -2.54 31.99 24.73
CA LEU A 17 -3.76 31.21 24.50
C LEU A 17 -3.78 30.58 23.11
N LEU A 18 -3.40 31.31 22.07
CA LEU A 18 -3.29 30.79 20.71
C LEU A 18 -2.24 29.67 20.63
N LEU A 19 -1.10 29.82 21.32
CA LEU A 19 -0.11 28.76 21.42
C LEU A 19 -0.67 27.51 22.10
N MET A 20 -1.38 27.66 23.23
CA MET A 20 -2.05 26.53 23.90
C MET A 20 -3.08 25.85 23.00
N LEU A 21 -3.93 26.63 22.32
CA LEU A 21 -4.93 26.13 21.38
C LEU A 21 -4.29 25.41 20.18
N SER A 22 -3.06 25.76 19.79
CA SER A 22 -2.37 25.11 18.66
C SER A 22 -1.99 23.65 18.90
N PHE A 23 -1.98 23.19 20.16
CA PHE A 23 -1.74 21.80 20.52
C PHE A 23 -3.00 20.94 20.52
N LEU A 24 -4.18 21.56 20.44
CA LEU A 24 -5.46 20.87 20.46
C LEU A 24 -5.79 20.28 19.09
N ASP A 25 -6.53 19.17 19.09
CA ASP A 25 -7.14 18.67 17.87
C ASP A 25 -8.35 19.51 17.45
N PHE A 26 -8.92 19.20 16.28
CA PHE A 26 -10.06 19.97 15.78
C PHE A 26 -11.32 19.81 16.65
N ARG A 27 -11.53 18.66 17.32
CA ARG A 27 -12.70 18.41 18.17
C ARG A 27 -12.62 19.22 19.45
N ASP A 28 -11.44 19.26 20.05
CA ASP A 28 -11.14 20.04 21.24
C ASP A 28 -11.20 21.53 20.94
N LEU A 29 -10.67 21.98 19.79
CA LEU A 29 -10.79 23.37 19.34
C LEU A 29 -12.25 23.81 19.17
N ILE A 30 -13.07 22.96 18.57
CA ILE A 30 -14.51 23.20 18.45
C ILE A 30 -15.15 23.25 19.83
N SER A 31 -14.79 22.32 20.73
CA SER A 31 -15.32 22.29 22.10
C SER A 31 -14.97 23.56 22.88
N CYS A 32 -13.72 24.03 22.80
CA CYS A 32 -13.28 25.30 23.38
C CYS A 32 -14.09 26.49 22.87
N SER A 33 -14.54 26.46 21.61
CA SER A 33 -15.35 27.54 21.04
C SER A 33 -16.71 27.72 21.71
N PHE A 34 -17.21 26.71 22.43
CA PHE A 34 -18.47 26.77 23.17
C PHE A 34 -18.31 27.20 24.63
N VAL A 35 -17.08 27.30 25.15
CA VAL A 35 -16.82 27.55 26.58
C VAL A 35 -16.95 29.04 26.94
N SER A 36 -16.46 29.95 26.10
CA SER A 36 -16.57 31.39 26.33
C SER A 36 -16.50 32.18 25.02
N ARG A 37 -16.99 33.43 25.02
CA ARG A 37 -16.89 34.32 23.84
C ARG A 37 -15.45 34.53 23.39
N ARG A 38 -14.54 34.71 24.35
CA ARG A 38 -13.11 34.90 24.07
C ARG A 38 -12.48 33.67 23.42
N LEU A 39 -12.80 32.47 23.92
CA LEU A 39 -12.32 31.22 23.31
C LEU A 39 -12.98 30.94 21.96
N ASN A 40 -14.23 31.35 21.76
CA ASN A 40 -14.88 31.30 20.45
C ASN A 40 -14.12 32.12 19.40
N GLU A 41 -13.77 33.37 19.72
CA GLU A 41 -12.99 34.26 18.85
C GLU A 41 -11.61 33.68 18.55
N LEU A 42 -10.87 33.26 19.60
CA LEU A 42 -9.50 32.74 19.44
C LEU A 42 -9.45 31.38 18.74
N SER A 43 -10.40 30.47 19.02
CA SER A 43 -10.48 29.17 18.32
C SER A 43 -10.80 29.33 16.83
N GLY A 44 -11.34 30.48 16.40
CA GLY A 44 -11.54 30.81 15.00
C GLY A 44 -10.27 31.23 14.25
N HIS A 45 -9.15 31.43 14.94
CA HIS A 45 -7.96 32.05 14.35
C HIS A 45 -7.35 31.17 13.25
N ASN A 46 -7.16 31.76 12.06
CA ASN A 46 -6.76 31.06 10.84
C ASN A 46 -5.55 30.11 10.94
N PRO A 47 -4.44 30.47 11.62
CA PRO A 47 -3.27 29.60 11.76
C PRO A 47 -3.53 28.27 12.46
N LEU A 48 -4.50 28.22 13.39
CA LEU A 48 -4.87 26.97 14.09
C LEU A 48 -5.44 25.95 13.09
N TRP A 49 -6.30 26.42 12.20
CA TRP A 49 -6.96 25.60 11.19
C TRP A 49 -6.05 25.26 10.02
N LYS A 50 -5.04 26.08 9.72
CA LYS A 50 -4.05 25.78 8.67
C LYS A 50 -3.33 24.46 8.94
N GLY A 51 -2.85 24.25 10.17
CA GLY A 51 -2.16 23.02 10.55
C GLY A 51 -3.07 21.79 10.45
N LEU A 52 -4.34 21.93 10.85
CA LEU A 52 -5.34 20.86 10.76
C LEU A 52 -5.70 20.53 9.31
N CYS A 53 -5.90 21.53 8.44
CA CYS A 53 -6.14 21.32 7.02
C CYS A 53 -4.96 20.62 6.34
N LEU A 54 -3.74 21.03 6.65
CA LEU A 54 -2.55 20.37 6.12
C LEU A 54 -2.47 18.92 6.61
N LYS A 55 -2.69 18.68 7.91
CA LYS A 55 -2.60 17.35 8.52
C LYS A 55 -3.63 16.37 7.95
N HIS A 56 -4.90 16.77 7.89
CA HIS A 56 -5.99 15.86 7.56
C HIS A 56 -6.34 15.81 6.08
N TRP A 57 -6.17 16.92 5.37
CA TRP A 57 -6.64 17.09 3.98
C TRP A 57 -5.51 17.38 2.99
N LEU A 58 -4.26 17.54 3.47
CA LEU A 58 -3.08 17.91 2.66
C LEU A 58 -3.24 19.23 1.89
N LEU A 59 -4.08 20.14 2.39
CA LEU A 59 -4.39 21.41 1.72
C LEU A 59 -3.25 22.43 1.90
N THR A 60 -3.07 23.22 0.85
CA THR A 60 -2.03 24.24 0.72
C THR A 60 -2.63 25.65 0.63
N GLU A 61 -1.80 26.69 0.71
CA GLU A 61 -2.28 28.07 0.54
C GLU A 61 -2.92 28.29 -0.84
N SER A 62 -2.49 27.56 -1.87
CA SER A 62 -3.07 27.61 -3.21
C SER A 62 -4.56 27.23 -3.19
N ASP A 63 -4.93 26.17 -2.46
CA ASP A 63 -6.31 25.69 -2.36
C ASP A 63 -7.21 26.73 -1.68
N LYS A 64 -6.69 27.34 -0.62
CA LYS A 64 -7.38 28.42 0.10
C LYS A 64 -7.61 29.64 -0.78
N ILE A 65 -6.59 30.06 -1.54
CA ILE A 65 -6.68 31.21 -2.46
C ILE A 65 -7.70 30.91 -3.57
N GLN A 66 -7.67 29.70 -4.13
CA GLN A 66 -8.58 29.29 -5.20
C GLN A 66 -10.05 29.28 -4.75
N LYS A 67 -10.32 28.84 -3.52
CA LYS A 67 -11.67 28.78 -2.95
C LYS A 67 -12.14 30.10 -2.32
N VAL A 68 -11.23 31.05 -2.10
CA VAL A 68 -11.51 32.36 -1.47
C VAL A 68 -12.20 32.19 -0.10
N GLN A 69 -11.66 31.31 0.74
CA GLN A 69 -12.22 30.96 2.05
C GLN A 69 -11.18 31.10 3.17
N THR A 70 -11.65 31.14 4.42
CA THR A 70 -10.79 30.96 5.60
C THR A 70 -10.37 29.50 5.76
N TRP A 71 -9.28 29.25 6.50
CA TRP A 71 -8.84 27.87 6.77
C TRP A 71 -9.91 27.06 7.52
N LYS A 72 -10.67 27.71 8.41
CA LYS A 72 -11.76 27.07 9.16
C LYS A 72 -12.94 26.68 8.26
N GLU A 73 -13.34 27.55 7.34
CA GLU A 73 -14.40 27.26 6.37
C GLU A 73 -14.00 26.12 5.44
N LEU A 74 -12.76 26.15 4.95
CA LEU A 74 -12.22 25.10 4.09
C LEU A 74 -12.15 23.75 4.82
N PHE A 75 -11.70 23.75 6.09
CA PHE A 75 -11.72 22.54 6.91
C PHE A 75 -13.14 21.98 7.04
N ARG A 76 -14.13 22.84 7.29
CA ARG A 76 -15.53 22.44 7.44
C ARG A 76 -16.10 21.89 6.14
N GLU A 77 -15.82 22.52 4.99
CA GLU A 77 -16.25 22.04 3.67
C GLU A 77 -15.73 20.61 3.44
N PHE A 78 -14.43 20.39 3.61
CA PHE A 78 -13.83 19.06 3.46
C PHE A 78 -14.35 18.07 4.51
N TYR A 79 -14.58 18.50 5.75
CA TYR A 79 -15.13 17.64 6.79
C TYR A 79 -16.57 17.22 6.47
N THR A 80 -17.39 18.07 5.84
CA THR A 80 -18.76 17.71 5.45
C THR A 80 -18.78 16.58 4.43
N ASP A 81 -17.83 16.57 3.49
CA ASP A 81 -17.75 15.55 2.44
C ASP A 81 -16.92 14.31 2.86
N LEU A 82 -15.72 14.53 3.41
CA LEU A 82 -14.73 13.50 3.71
C LEU A 82 -14.55 13.21 5.20
N GLY A 83 -15.33 13.84 6.08
CA GLY A 83 -15.20 13.71 7.54
C GLY A 83 -15.32 12.27 8.06
N ARG A 84 -16.08 11.42 7.36
CA ARG A 84 -16.15 9.96 7.61
C ARG A 84 -14.77 9.29 7.56
N TYR A 85 -13.86 9.83 6.76
CA TYR A 85 -12.56 9.24 6.43
C TYR A 85 -11.38 9.99 7.04
N ILE A 86 -11.62 10.90 7.99
CA ILE A 86 -10.60 11.82 8.51
C ILE A 86 -9.33 11.15 9.06
N ASP A 87 -9.48 9.91 9.57
CA ASP A 87 -8.36 9.14 10.14
C ASP A 87 -7.51 8.45 9.06
N HIS A 88 -8.02 8.31 7.84
CA HIS A 88 -7.36 7.58 6.74
C HIS A 88 -6.96 8.49 5.57
N TYR A 89 -7.73 9.55 5.30
CA TYR A 89 -7.62 10.36 4.08
C TYR A 89 -6.23 10.92 3.87
N GLY A 90 -5.65 11.61 4.86
CA GLY A 90 -4.32 12.21 4.72
C GLY A 90 -3.24 11.18 4.37
N THR A 91 -3.29 10.01 5.02
CA THR A 91 -2.34 8.91 4.77
C THR A 91 -2.51 8.31 3.38
N LEU A 92 -3.74 7.96 3.00
CA LEU A 92 -4.04 7.34 1.70
C LEU A 92 -3.83 8.30 0.53
N LYS A 93 -4.25 9.57 0.68
CA LYS A 93 -4.05 10.60 -0.34
C LYS A 93 -2.58 10.85 -0.60
N LYS A 94 -1.77 10.93 0.47
CA LYS A 94 -0.32 11.05 0.34
C LYS A 94 0.26 9.84 -0.40
N ALA A 95 -0.13 8.63 -0.04
CA ALA A 95 0.35 7.42 -0.72
C ALA A 95 0.00 7.41 -2.22
N TRP A 96 -1.24 7.76 -2.58
CA TRP A 96 -1.63 7.89 -3.98
C TRP A 96 -0.84 8.98 -4.73
N ASP A 97 -0.60 10.13 -4.11
CA ASP A 97 0.16 11.22 -4.72
C ASP A 97 1.65 10.88 -4.89
N ASP A 98 2.25 10.21 -3.90
CA ASP A 98 3.62 9.69 -3.94
C ASP A 98 3.74 8.64 -5.07
N LEU A 99 2.81 7.68 -5.13
CA LEU A 99 2.79 6.64 -6.17
C LEU A 99 2.66 7.24 -7.57
N LYS A 100 1.70 8.14 -7.79
CA LYS A 100 1.51 8.81 -9.09
C LYS A 100 2.75 9.59 -9.50
N ARG A 101 3.30 10.42 -8.62
CA ARG A 101 4.50 11.20 -8.94
C ARG A 101 5.69 10.33 -9.29
N TYR A 102 5.86 9.20 -8.60
CA TYR A 102 6.94 8.26 -8.89
C TYR A 102 6.71 7.54 -10.23
N LEU A 103 5.51 7.00 -10.45
CA LEU A 103 5.17 6.30 -11.69
C LEU A 103 5.15 7.23 -12.92
N ASP A 104 4.91 8.52 -12.76
CA ASP A 104 4.91 9.47 -13.87
C ASP A 104 6.31 9.64 -14.46
N GLN A 105 7.33 9.45 -13.62
CA GLN A 105 8.72 9.52 -14.03
C GLN A 105 9.25 8.17 -14.54
N GLN A 106 8.78 7.06 -13.96
CA GLN A 106 9.36 5.73 -14.19
C GLN A 106 8.55 4.85 -15.15
N CYS A 107 7.22 4.96 -15.15
CA CYS A 107 6.31 4.12 -15.93
C CYS A 107 4.95 4.83 -16.19
N PRO A 108 4.91 5.85 -17.08
CA PRO A 108 3.72 6.70 -17.27
C PRO A 108 2.47 5.95 -17.73
N ARG A 109 2.65 4.84 -18.46
CA ARG A 109 1.53 4.00 -18.94
C ARG A 109 0.65 3.46 -17.81
N MET A 110 1.25 3.19 -16.65
CA MET A 110 0.53 2.69 -15.47
C MET A 110 -0.42 3.74 -14.90
N ILE A 111 -0.10 5.03 -15.03
CA ILE A 111 -0.99 6.11 -14.55
C ILE A 111 -2.23 6.20 -15.42
N ALA A 112 -2.09 5.99 -16.73
CA ALA A 112 -3.21 6.06 -17.67
C ALA A 112 -4.28 4.96 -17.46
N SER A 113 -3.96 3.91 -16.71
CA SER A 113 -4.92 2.87 -16.33
C SER A 113 -5.73 3.23 -15.08
N LEU A 114 -5.25 4.14 -14.22
CA LEU A 114 -5.94 4.52 -12.98
C LEU A 114 -7.30 5.13 -13.30
N LYS A 115 -8.32 4.71 -12.55
CA LYS A 115 -9.66 5.29 -12.66
C LYS A 115 -9.79 6.48 -11.72
N GLU A 116 -10.66 7.41 -12.09
CA GLU A 116 -11.06 8.52 -11.21
C GLU A 116 -11.72 7.99 -9.94
N GLY A 117 -11.75 8.82 -8.89
CA GLY A 117 -12.38 8.48 -7.63
C GLY A 117 -13.88 8.19 -7.78
N ALA A 118 -14.36 7.17 -7.07
CA ALA A 118 -15.78 6.85 -6.96
C ALA A 118 -16.51 7.90 -6.12
N LYS A 119 -17.80 8.10 -6.40
CA LYS A 119 -18.68 8.93 -5.58
C LYS A 119 -19.18 8.18 -4.35
N GLU A 120 -19.58 8.91 -3.31
CA GLU A 120 -20.10 8.30 -2.08
C GLU A 120 -21.36 7.48 -2.37
N GLU A 121 -22.23 7.94 -3.26
CA GLU A 121 -23.46 7.26 -3.65
C GLU A 121 -23.20 5.97 -4.43
N GLU A 122 -22.12 5.92 -5.22
CA GLU A 122 -21.71 4.72 -5.95
C GLU A 122 -21.25 3.64 -4.96
N LEU A 123 -20.45 4.02 -3.96
CA LEU A 123 -20.00 3.12 -2.90
C LEU A 123 -21.18 2.62 -2.04
N ASP A 124 -22.15 3.47 -1.75
CA ASP A 124 -23.36 3.09 -1.03
C ASP A 124 -24.24 2.12 -1.85
N GLY A 125 -24.34 2.33 -3.16
CA GLY A 125 -25.00 1.41 -4.08
C GLY A 125 -24.34 0.03 -4.08
N ILE A 126 -23.01 -0.02 -4.03
CA ILE A 126 -22.27 -1.29 -3.94
C ILE A 126 -22.53 -1.99 -2.61
N GLU A 127 -22.48 -1.29 -1.47
CA GLU A 127 -22.81 -1.89 -0.16
C GLU A 127 -24.23 -2.47 -0.15
N ALA A 128 -25.19 -1.79 -0.77
CA ALA A 128 -26.55 -2.28 -0.92
C ALA A 128 -26.63 -3.52 -1.83
N GLN A 129 -25.85 -3.58 -2.91
CA GLN A 129 -25.77 -4.73 -3.81
C GLN A 129 -25.19 -5.97 -3.11
N ILE A 130 -24.08 -5.79 -2.38
CA ILE A 130 -23.39 -6.92 -1.73
C ILE A 130 -23.96 -7.26 -0.34
N CYS A 131 -24.89 -6.46 0.17
CA CYS A 131 -25.48 -6.58 1.51
C CYS A 131 -24.43 -6.63 2.64
N CYS A 132 -23.32 -5.89 2.48
CA CYS A 132 -22.21 -5.86 3.43
C CYS A 132 -21.57 -4.46 3.45
N LYS A 133 -21.02 -4.06 4.58
CA LYS A 133 -20.37 -2.75 4.74
C LYS A 133 -18.91 -2.80 4.31
N LEU A 134 -18.49 -1.82 3.53
CA LEU A 134 -17.09 -1.63 3.16
C LEU A 134 -16.35 -0.94 4.30
N SER A 135 -15.09 -1.29 4.50
CA SER A 135 -14.24 -0.61 5.48
C SER A 135 -14.00 0.85 5.08
N ASN A 136 -13.90 1.74 6.08
CA ASN A 136 -13.77 3.18 5.82
C ASN A 136 -12.48 3.52 5.08
N ASP A 137 -11.39 2.79 5.33
CA ASP A 137 -10.12 3.01 4.63
C ASP A 137 -10.17 2.60 3.15
N TYR A 138 -10.82 1.48 2.85
CA TYR A 138 -11.06 1.04 1.48
C TYR A 138 -11.92 2.06 0.71
N ARG A 139 -13.06 2.46 1.28
CA ARG A 139 -13.92 3.52 0.71
C ARG A 139 -13.16 4.82 0.49
N CYS A 140 -12.37 5.25 1.47
CA CYS A 140 -11.55 6.44 1.39
C CYS A 140 -10.57 6.38 0.21
N SER A 141 -9.85 5.26 0.07
CA SER A 141 -8.93 5.07 -1.05
C SER A 141 -9.65 5.12 -2.40
N TYR A 142 -10.81 4.47 -2.49
CA TYR A 142 -11.59 4.39 -3.74
C TYR A 142 -12.25 5.71 -4.13
N ARG A 143 -12.52 6.58 -3.16
CA ARG A 143 -12.86 7.98 -3.39
C ARG A 143 -11.72 8.82 -3.97
N ILE A 144 -10.48 8.38 -3.83
CA ILE A 144 -9.31 9.01 -4.46
C ILE A 144 -9.07 8.41 -5.85
N HIS A 145 -9.02 7.07 -5.94
CA HIS A 145 -8.89 6.33 -7.21
C HIS A 145 -9.68 5.01 -7.15
N ASN A 146 -10.65 4.83 -8.05
CA ASN A 146 -11.49 3.63 -8.12
C ASN A 146 -10.78 2.45 -8.82
N GLY A 147 -9.66 2.00 -8.24
CA GLY A 147 -8.83 0.95 -8.83
C GLY A 147 -8.23 1.34 -10.18
N GLN A 148 -8.06 0.35 -11.05
CA GLN A 148 -7.57 0.56 -12.41
C GLN A 148 -8.44 -0.12 -13.48
N LYS A 149 -8.26 0.31 -14.72
CA LYS A 149 -8.67 -0.45 -15.89
C LYS A 149 -7.88 -1.75 -15.92
N LEU A 150 -8.54 -2.83 -16.29
CA LEU A 150 -7.92 -4.15 -16.42
C LEU A 150 -6.98 -4.16 -17.62
N VAL A 151 -5.67 -4.12 -17.37
CA VAL A 151 -4.60 -4.02 -18.37
C VAL A 151 -3.36 -4.80 -17.91
N VAL A 152 -2.50 -5.15 -18.86
CA VAL A 152 -1.20 -5.78 -18.56
C VAL A 152 -0.08 -4.84 -19.00
N PRO A 153 0.85 -4.46 -18.12
CA PRO A 153 0.98 -4.87 -16.71
C PRO A 153 -0.03 -4.18 -15.79
N GLY A 154 -0.28 -4.81 -14.64
CA GLY A 154 -1.21 -4.35 -13.62
C GLY A 154 -0.51 -3.62 -12.48
N LEU A 155 -1.22 -2.71 -11.82
CA LEU A 155 -0.65 -1.84 -10.78
C LEU A 155 -0.13 -2.60 -9.58
N MET A 156 -0.67 -3.77 -9.23
CA MET A 156 -0.31 -4.51 -8.02
C MET A 156 0.89 -5.45 -8.23
N GLY A 157 1.61 -5.24 -9.33
CA GLY A 157 2.91 -5.82 -9.59
C GLY A 157 2.87 -7.12 -10.37
N SER A 158 4.05 -7.47 -10.88
CA SER A 158 4.27 -8.56 -11.81
C SER A 158 5.35 -9.51 -11.31
N MET A 159 5.34 -10.71 -11.87
CA MET A 159 6.34 -11.75 -11.71
C MET A 159 6.50 -12.48 -13.04
N ALA A 160 7.73 -12.74 -13.47
CA ALA A 160 8.00 -13.45 -14.70
C ALA A 160 9.07 -14.51 -14.47
N LEU A 161 8.72 -15.76 -14.72
CA LEU A 161 9.56 -16.95 -14.72
C LEU A 161 9.49 -17.59 -16.11
N SER A 162 10.34 -18.58 -16.36
CA SER A 162 10.44 -19.25 -17.67
C SER A 162 9.11 -19.80 -18.21
N ASN A 163 8.24 -20.26 -17.33
CA ASN A 163 6.95 -20.88 -17.66
C ASN A 163 5.79 -20.32 -16.83
N HIS A 164 5.98 -19.19 -16.15
CA HIS A 164 4.98 -18.61 -15.25
C HIS A 164 5.03 -17.10 -15.34
N TYR A 165 3.89 -16.47 -15.54
CA TYR A 165 3.77 -15.01 -15.54
C TYR A 165 2.57 -14.61 -14.68
N ARG A 166 2.80 -13.66 -13.78
CA ARG A 166 1.79 -13.02 -12.96
C ARG A 166 1.84 -11.54 -13.21
N SER A 167 0.68 -10.90 -13.34
CA SER A 167 0.55 -9.46 -13.28
C SER A 167 -0.81 -9.14 -12.65
N GLU A 168 -0.81 -8.53 -11.48
CA GLU A 168 -2.01 -8.28 -10.70
C GLU A 168 -2.55 -6.85 -10.96
N ASP A 169 -3.81 -6.77 -11.32
CA ASP A 169 -4.58 -5.55 -11.44
C ASP A 169 -5.23 -5.18 -10.11
N LEU A 170 -5.29 -3.89 -9.75
CA LEU A 170 -6.15 -3.40 -8.66
C LEU A 170 -7.58 -3.23 -9.19
N LEU A 171 -8.52 -4.01 -8.68
CA LEU A 171 -9.90 -4.02 -9.18
C LEU A 171 -10.62 -2.70 -8.86
N ASP A 172 -11.41 -2.21 -9.79
CA ASP A 172 -12.43 -1.21 -9.47
C ASP A 172 -13.57 -1.82 -8.64
N ILE A 173 -14.35 -0.95 -7.99
CA ILE A 173 -15.36 -1.36 -7.02
C ILE A 173 -16.49 -2.20 -7.64
N GLU A 174 -16.89 -1.92 -8.87
CA GLU A 174 -17.97 -2.64 -9.55
C GLU A 174 -17.52 -4.07 -9.88
N THR A 175 -16.31 -4.20 -10.42
CA THR A 175 -15.68 -5.50 -10.71
C THR A 175 -15.46 -6.29 -9.42
N ALA A 176 -14.98 -5.64 -8.35
CA ALA A 176 -14.79 -6.25 -7.05
C ALA A 176 -16.12 -6.77 -6.47
N ALA A 177 -17.19 -5.98 -6.53
CA ALA A 177 -18.52 -6.38 -6.08
C ALA A 177 -19.09 -7.56 -6.88
N GLY A 178 -18.83 -7.62 -8.19
CA GLY A 178 -19.19 -8.76 -9.04
C GLY A 178 -18.48 -10.05 -8.63
N GLY A 179 -17.28 -9.97 -8.05
CA GLY A 179 -16.51 -11.10 -7.54
C GLY A 179 -16.70 -11.39 -6.04
N PHE A 180 -17.63 -10.69 -5.37
CA PHE A 180 -17.85 -10.83 -3.94
C PHE A 180 -18.26 -12.25 -3.53
N GLN A 181 -17.59 -12.79 -2.51
CA GLN A 181 -17.71 -14.20 -2.14
C GLN A 181 -18.67 -14.40 -0.95
N GLN A 182 -19.64 -15.30 -1.14
CA GLN A 182 -20.58 -15.75 -0.10
C GLN A 182 -20.52 -17.26 0.17
N ARG A 183 -19.71 -17.99 -0.62
CA ARG A 183 -19.53 -19.44 -0.43
C ARG A 183 -18.81 -19.73 0.88
N LYS A 184 -19.09 -20.90 1.44
CA LYS A 184 -18.35 -21.44 2.61
C LYS A 184 -16.84 -21.44 2.30
N GLY A 185 -16.05 -21.05 3.29
CA GLY A 185 -14.60 -20.87 3.16
C GLY A 185 -14.19 -19.45 2.76
N MET A 186 -15.01 -18.73 1.98
CA MET A 186 -14.71 -17.38 1.48
C MET A 186 -15.82 -16.39 1.81
N ARG A 187 -16.61 -16.62 2.87
CA ARG A 187 -17.78 -15.78 3.15
C ARG A 187 -17.37 -14.33 3.47
N GLN A 188 -18.14 -13.37 2.98
CA GLN A 188 -17.93 -11.93 3.13
C GLN A 188 -16.54 -11.47 2.64
N CYS A 189 -15.98 -12.11 1.61
CA CYS A 189 -14.66 -11.76 1.07
C CYS A 189 -14.79 -10.99 -0.25
N LEU A 190 -14.22 -9.79 -0.29
CA LEU A 190 -14.20 -8.91 -1.46
C LEU A 190 -12.85 -9.04 -2.18
N PRO A 191 -12.80 -9.39 -3.48
CA PRO A 191 -11.55 -9.41 -4.22
C PRO A 191 -11.03 -7.99 -4.42
N LEU A 192 -9.76 -7.77 -4.09
CA LEU A 192 -9.06 -6.49 -4.29
C LEU A 192 -8.24 -6.49 -5.57
N THR A 193 -7.63 -7.64 -5.90
CA THR A 193 -6.74 -7.77 -7.04
C THR A 193 -7.15 -8.93 -7.93
N PHE A 194 -6.72 -8.91 -9.18
CA PHE A 194 -6.90 -10.03 -10.09
C PHE A 194 -5.72 -10.17 -11.05
N CYS A 195 -5.27 -11.41 -11.28
CA CYS A 195 -4.29 -11.72 -12.32
C CYS A 195 -4.93 -12.60 -13.41
N PHE A 196 -5.04 -12.08 -14.63
CA PHE A 196 -5.60 -12.82 -15.77
C PHE A 196 -4.86 -14.12 -16.10
N HIS A 197 -3.54 -14.14 -15.93
CA HIS A 197 -2.70 -15.24 -16.35
C HIS A 197 -2.78 -16.45 -15.41
N THR A 198 -3.00 -16.19 -14.11
CA THR A 198 -2.98 -17.23 -13.07
C THR A 198 -4.34 -17.42 -12.40
N GLY A 199 -5.29 -16.51 -12.58
CA GLY A 199 -6.56 -16.47 -11.83
C GLY A 199 -6.38 -16.09 -10.36
N LEU A 200 -5.17 -15.72 -9.94
CA LEU A 200 -4.87 -15.33 -8.56
C LEU A 200 -5.57 -14.03 -8.19
N SER A 201 -6.04 -13.93 -6.95
CA SER A 201 -6.65 -12.73 -6.39
C SER A 201 -6.31 -12.61 -4.91
N GLN A 202 -6.04 -11.39 -4.47
CA GLN A 202 -6.07 -11.03 -3.05
C GLN A 202 -7.50 -10.66 -2.67
N TYR A 203 -7.92 -11.08 -1.49
CA TYR A 203 -9.24 -10.80 -0.94
C TYR A 203 -9.12 -10.03 0.36
N MET A 204 -10.10 -9.19 0.63
CA MET A 204 -10.32 -8.54 1.92
C MET A 204 -11.53 -9.17 2.60
N ALA A 205 -11.38 -9.52 3.88
CA ALA A 205 -12.50 -9.93 4.72
C ALA A 205 -13.30 -8.70 5.18
N LEU A 206 -14.55 -8.57 4.73
CA LEU A 206 -15.44 -7.49 5.17
C LEU A 206 -16.07 -7.77 6.54
N GLU A 207 -16.04 -9.01 7.01
CA GLU A 207 -16.49 -9.38 8.36
C GLU A 207 -15.55 -10.41 9.00
N GLY A 208 -15.48 -10.38 10.33
CA GLY A 208 -14.71 -11.34 11.12
C GLY A 208 -15.41 -12.70 11.21
N THR A 209 -15.40 -13.46 10.11
CA THR A 209 -16.04 -14.77 9.99
C THR A 209 -15.04 -15.82 9.52
N GLU A 210 -15.33 -17.10 9.80
CA GLU A 210 -14.49 -18.23 9.38
C GLU A 210 -13.01 -18.11 9.85
N GLY A 211 -12.80 -17.52 11.03
CA GLY A 211 -11.48 -17.35 11.65
C GLY A 211 -10.68 -16.12 11.16
N ARG A 212 -11.24 -15.32 10.24
CA ARG A 212 -10.61 -14.09 9.74
C ARG A 212 -10.87 -12.89 10.64
N SER A 213 -9.95 -11.93 10.59
CA SER A 213 -10.16 -10.60 11.17
C SER A 213 -10.86 -9.67 10.18
N HIS A 214 -11.66 -8.72 10.67
CA HIS A 214 -12.24 -7.68 9.82
C HIS A 214 -11.13 -6.86 9.15
N SER A 215 -11.29 -6.57 7.85
CA SER A 215 -10.32 -5.87 6.98
C SER A 215 -8.99 -6.60 6.73
N GLU A 216 -8.86 -7.86 7.13
CA GLU A 216 -7.69 -8.69 6.82
C GLU A 216 -7.61 -8.99 5.33
N ILE A 217 -6.43 -8.83 4.75
CA ILE A 217 -6.16 -9.01 3.32
C ILE A 217 -5.26 -10.21 3.12
N PHE A 218 -5.65 -11.12 2.24
CA PHE A 218 -4.98 -12.41 2.08
C PHE A 218 -5.08 -12.97 0.65
N TYR A 219 -4.14 -13.85 0.31
CA TYR A 219 -4.34 -14.81 -0.77
C TYR A 219 -4.98 -16.08 -0.21
N HIS A 220 -6.03 -16.58 -0.86
CA HIS A 220 -6.61 -17.86 -0.52
C HIS A 220 -5.74 -19.01 -1.06
N CYS A 221 -5.70 -20.12 -0.32
CA CYS A 221 -4.99 -21.34 -0.70
C CYS A 221 -5.91 -22.52 -0.39
N PRO A 222 -6.34 -23.34 -1.36
CA PRO A 222 -7.11 -24.55 -1.04
C PRO A 222 -6.31 -25.49 -0.13
N ASP A 223 -6.96 -26.07 0.88
CA ASP A 223 -6.36 -27.16 1.66
C ASP A 223 -6.40 -28.43 0.78
N GLN A 224 -5.21 -28.92 0.39
CA GLN A 224 -5.09 -30.04 -0.52
C GLN A 224 -5.34 -31.40 0.15
N MET A 225 -5.30 -31.45 1.48
CA MET A 225 -5.54 -32.64 2.28
C MET A 225 -6.98 -32.72 2.81
N ALA A 226 -7.71 -31.60 2.80
CA ALA A 226 -9.09 -31.58 3.21
C ALA A 226 -10.01 -32.30 2.20
N GLN A 227 -10.96 -33.08 2.72
CA GLN A 227 -12.03 -33.66 1.91
C GLN A 227 -13.08 -32.61 1.50
N ASP A 228 -13.24 -31.56 2.32
CA ASP A 228 -14.17 -30.48 2.07
C ASP A 228 -13.50 -29.42 1.18
N PRO A 229 -13.95 -29.20 -0.08
CA PRO A 229 -13.35 -28.21 -0.97
C PRO A 229 -13.58 -26.75 -0.53
N SER A 230 -14.37 -26.53 0.51
CA SER A 230 -14.50 -25.21 1.16
C SER A 230 -13.48 -24.96 2.26
N ALA A 231 -12.70 -25.98 2.65
CA ALA A 231 -11.56 -25.80 3.52
C ALA A 231 -10.45 -25.06 2.74
N ILE A 232 -10.11 -23.88 3.23
CA ILE A 232 -9.03 -23.07 2.68
C ILE A 232 -8.08 -22.67 3.79
N ASP A 233 -6.82 -22.60 3.44
CA ASP A 233 -5.79 -21.87 4.14
C ASP A 233 -5.63 -20.47 3.53
N MET A 234 -4.84 -19.62 4.21
CA MET A 234 -4.67 -18.23 3.83
C MET A 234 -3.23 -17.78 4.02
N PHE A 235 -2.73 -17.00 3.07
CA PHE A 235 -1.51 -16.22 3.22
C PHE A 235 -1.88 -14.77 3.48
N ILE A 236 -1.79 -14.35 4.75
CA ILE A 236 -2.13 -12.98 5.16
C ILE A 236 -1.07 -12.01 4.62
N THR A 237 -1.53 -10.91 4.05
CA THR A 237 -0.70 -9.89 3.39
C THR A 237 -0.88 -8.49 3.94
N GLY A 238 -1.92 -8.26 4.75
CA GLY A 238 -2.15 -6.99 5.43
C GLY A 238 -3.32 -7.07 6.40
N SER A 239 -3.35 -6.16 7.38
CA SER A 239 -4.39 -6.13 8.42
C SER A 239 -5.47 -5.07 8.19
N SER A 240 -5.27 -4.19 7.21
CA SER A 240 -6.21 -3.17 6.77
C SER A 240 -5.85 -2.72 5.35
N PHE A 241 -6.77 -2.06 4.65
CA PHE A 241 -6.44 -1.50 3.34
C PHE A 241 -5.35 -0.43 3.44
N THR A 242 -5.43 0.43 4.47
CA THR A 242 -4.44 1.49 4.68
C THR A 242 -3.04 0.91 4.80
N GLU A 243 -2.83 -0.06 5.69
CA GLU A 243 -1.52 -0.67 5.92
C GLU A 243 -1.02 -1.39 4.67
N TRP A 244 -1.86 -2.26 4.07
CA TRP A 244 -1.52 -3.01 2.86
C TRP A 244 -1.12 -2.11 1.69
N PHE A 245 -1.93 -1.08 1.40
CA PHE A 245 -1.69 -0.20 0.27
C PHE A 245 -0.50 0.74 0.51
N THR A 246 -0.38 1.31 1.71
CA THR A 246 0.73 2.23 2.02
C THR A 246 2.07 1.51 2.08
N SER A 247 2.11 0.27 2.59
CA SER A 247 3.29 -0.60 2.53
C SER A 247 3.67 -0.94 1.09
N TYR A 248 2.68 -1.27 0.25
CA TYR A 248 2.89 -1.46 -1.18
C TYR A 248 3.52 -0.23 -1.84
N VAL A 249 2.89 0.94 -1.67
CA VAL A 249 3.37 2.21 -2.23
C VAL A 249 4.78 2.53 -1.73
N HIS A 250 5.04 2.38 -0.42
CA HIS A 250 6.35 2.61 0.16
C HIS A 250 7.43 1.83 -0.58
N ASN A 251 7.23 0.52 -0.78
CA ASN A 251 8.18 -0.32 -1.49
C ASN A 251 8.40 0.08 -2.95
N VAL A 252 7.35 0.56 -3.65
CA VAL A 252 7.49 1.07 -5.01
C VAL A 252 8.33 2.35 -5.04
N VAL A 253 7.98 3.33 -4.21
CA VAL A 253 8.59 4.68 -4.27
C VAL A 253 10.02 4.72 -3.71
N THR A 254 10.38 3.79 -2.81
CA THR A 254 11.77 3.64 -2.33
C THR A 254 12.64 2.84 -3.28
N GLY A 255 12.05 2.23 -4.32
CA GLY A 255 12.76 1.37 -5.27
C GLY A 255 13.04 -0.05 -4.75
N GLU A 256 12.50 -0.42 -3.58
CA GLU A 256 12.55 -1.80 -3.08
C GLU A 256 11.83 -2.74 -4.06
N TYR A 257 10.69 -2.32 -4.63
CA TYR A 257 10.07 -2.97 -5.78
C TYR A 257 10.61 -2.39 -7.09
N PRO A 258 11.53 -3.09 -7.79
CA PRO A 258 12.15 -2.56 -9.00
C PRO A 258 11.14 -2.44 -10.15
N ILE A 259 11.26 -1.35 -10.90
CA ILE A 259 10.59 -1.19 -12.18
C ILE A 259 11.50 -1.71 -13.29
N ILE A 260 11.05 -2.72 -14.03
CA ILE A 260 11.81 -3.35 -15.12
C ILE A 260 10.90 -3.42 -16.34
N ARG A 261 11.31 -2.79 -17.44
CA ARG A 261 10.53 -2.73 -18.70
C ARG A 261 9.09 -2.28 -18.47
N ASP A 262 8.92 -1.16 -17.75
CA ASP A 262 7.63 -0.56 -17.42
C ASP A 262 6.71 -1.45 -16.55
N GLN A 263 7.28 -2.36 -15.74
CA GLN A 263 6.52 -3.24 -14.85
C GLN A 263 7.11 -3.20 -13.44
N ILE A 264 6.25 -3.14 -12.44
CA ILE A 264 6.64 -3.20 -11.02
C ILE A 264 6.84 -4.67 -10.65
N PHE A 265 8.00 -5.06 -10.16
CA PHE A 265 8.23 -6.42 -9.66
C PHE A 265 8.31 -6.44 -8.14
N ARG A 266 7.53 -7.32 -7.49
CA ARG A 266 7.43 -7.41 -6.02
C ARG A 266 8.56 -8.22 -5.37
N TYR A 267 9.81 -7.91 -5.72
CA TYR A 267 10.97 -8.49 -5.04
C TYR A 267 11.33 -7.65 -3.82
N VAL A 268 11.52 -8.28 -2.68
CA VAL A 268 12.03 -7.63 -1.46
C VAL A 268 13.52 -7.88 -1.37
N HIS A 269 14.32 -6.83 -1.26
CA HIS A 269 15.76 -6.96 -1.10
C HIS A 269 16.14 -7.01 0.39
N ASP A 270 16.75 -8.11 0.83
CA ASP A 270 17.42 -8.13 2.13
C ASP A 270 18.79 -7.48 1.99
N LYS A 271 19.00 -6.36 2.72
CA LYS A 271 20.25 -5.59 2.71
C LYS A 271 21.45 -6.40 3.22
N GLN A 272 21.22 -7.48 3.96
CA GLN A 272 22.26 -8.41 4.40
C GLN A 272 22.64 -9.42 3.31
N CYS A 273 21.77 -9.65 2.33
CA CYS A 273 22.00 -10.56 1.21
C CYS A 273 22.78 -9.86 0.08
N VAL A 274 23.94 -9.30 0.45
CA VAL A 274 24.89 -8.64 -0.45
C VAL A 274 26.30 -9.14 -0.15
N ALA A 275 27.04 -9.52 -1.18
CA ALA A 275 28.45 -9.90 -1.07
C ALA A 275 29.27 -9.16 -2.14
N THR A 276 30.43 -8.63 -1.75
CA THR A 276 31.35 -7.96 -2.66
C THR A 276 32.70 -8.67 -2.66
N THR A 277 33.23 -8.98 -3.84
CA THR A 277 34.57 -9.56 -4.04
C THR A 277 35.28 -8.76 -5.11
N GLY A 278 36.37 -8.07 -4.75
CA GLY A 278 36.99 -7.08 -5.63
C GLY A 278 35.98 -6.01 -6.04
N ASP A 279 35.89 -5.75 -7.34
CA ASP A 279 34.96 -4.77 -7.91
C ASP A 279 33.57 -5.36 -8.22
N ILE A 280 33.28 -6.61 -7.85
CA ILE A 280 32.01 -7.27 -8.17
C ILE A 280 31.13 -7.34 -6.91
N THR A 281 29.94 -6.77 -6.99
CA THR A 281 28.89 -6.89 -5.97
C THR A 281 27.77 -7.79 -6.47
N VAL A 282 27.39 -8.79 -5.67
CA VAL A 282 26.24 -9.65 -5.89
C VAL A 282 25.20 -9.34 -4.82
N SER A 283 23.96 -9.06 -5.23
CA SER A 283 22.83 -8.84 -4.34
C SER A 283 21.65 -9.72 -4.71
N VAL A 284 20.88 -10.15 -3.70
CA VAL A 284 19.72 -11.02 -3.88
C VAL A 284 18.45 -10.34 -3.39
N SER A 285 17.39 -10.39 -4.20
CA SER A 285 16.05 -10.00 -3.79
C SER A 285 15.10 -11.18 -3.94
N THR A 286 14.13 -11.33 -3.05
CA THR A 286 13.27 -12.53 -2.96
C THR A 286 11.80 -12.14 -3.11
N SER A 287 10.99 -13.00 -3.73
CA SER A 287 9.53 -12.84 -3.79
C SER A 287 8.86 -14.17 -3.51
N PHE A 288 7.82 -14.14 -2.68
CA PHE A 288 6.93 -15.26 -2.43
C PHE A 288 5.85 -15.39 -3.52
N LEU A 289 5.52 -16.63 -3.92
CA LEU A 289 4.49 -16.94 -4.91
C LEU A 289 3.36 -17.73 -4.25
N PRO A 290 2.32 -17.06 -3.73
CA PRO A 290 1.20 -17.74 -3.08
C PRO A 290 0.49 -18.74 -3.99
N GLU A 291 0.41 -18.47 -5.29
CA GLU A 291 -0.27 -19.34 -6.26
C GLU A 291 0.46 -20.67 -6.54
N LEU A 292 1.74 -20.77 -6.16
CA LEU A 292 2.54 -21.98 -6.25
C LEU A 292 2.85 -22.60 -4.87
N SER A 293 2.23 -22.05 -3.81
CA SER A 293 2.46 -22.44 -2.42
C SER A 293 1.21 -23.08 -1.82
N SER A 294 1.41 -23.94 -0.82
CA SER A 294 0.37 -24.53 0.01
C SER A 294 0.74 -24.50 1.48
N VAL A 295 -0.26 -24.31 2.34
CA VAL A 295 -0.09 -24.41 3.79
C VAL A 295 -0.25 -25.86 4.24
N HIS A 296 -1.22 -26.58 3.67
CA HIS A 296 -1.45 -27.99 3.95
C HIS A 296 -1.59 -28.83 2.66
N PRO A 297 -0.62 -29.72 2.35
CA PRO A 297 0.66 -29.89 3.05
C PRO A 297 1.55 -28.62 2.89
N PRO A 298 2.49 -28.38 3.82
CA PRO A 298 3.39 -27.23 3.72
C PRO A 298 4.27 -27.33 2.48
N HIS A 299 4.22 -26.32 1.61
CA HIS A 299 5.10 -26.15 0.47
C HIS A 299 5.13 -24.67 0.09
N PHE A 300 6.28 -24.01 0.21
CA PHE A 300 6.39 -22.57 0.03
C PHE A 300 7.33 -22.25 -1.14
N PHE A 301 6.81 -21.52 -2.12
CA PHE A 301 7.53 -21.24 -3.34
C PHE A 301 8.08 -19.81 -3.33
N PHE A 302 9.39 -19.69 -3.57
CA PHE A 302 10.08 -18.42 -3.61
C PHE A 302 10.85 -18.26 -4.93
N THR A 303 10.93 -17.03 -5.40
CA THR A 303 11.77 -16.67 -6.54
C THR A 303 12.78 -15.63 -6.12
N TYR A 304 13.96 -15.74 -6.70
CA TYR A 304 15.12 -14.93 -6.37
C TYR A 304 15.57 -14.18 -7.59
N ARG A 305 15.82 -12.90 -7.38
CA ARG A 305 16.38 -11.97 -8.33
C ARG A 305 17.84 -11.75 -7.95
N ILE A 306 18.76 -12.29 -8.73
CA ILE A 306 20.18 -12.16 -8.47
C ILE A 306 20.76 -11.10 -9.39
N ARG A 307 21.28 -10.04 -8.77
CA ARG A 307 21.89 -8.90 -9.44
C ARG A 307 23.39 -8.96 -9.21
N ILE A 308 24.15 -8.97 -10.29
CA ILE A 308 25.61 -8.99 -10.29
C ILE A 308 26.05 -7.71 -10.98
N GLU A 309 26.81 -6.87 -10.28
CA GLU A 309 27.23 -5.56 -10.76
C GLU A 309 28.72 -5.36 -10.54
N MET A 310 29.34 -4.63 -11.45
CA MET A 310 30.68 -4.08 -11.25
C MET A 310 30.57 -2.72 -10.56
N ALA A 311 31.52 -2.41 -9.69
CA ALA A 311 31.65 -1.11 -9.04
C ALA A 311 31.77 0.00 -10.08
N LYS A 312 31.14 1.15 -9.82
CA LYS A 312 31.07 2.26 -10.80
C LYS A 312 32.44 2.91 -11.06
N ASP A 313 33.34 2.79 -10.10
CA ASP A 313 34.71 3.29 -10.08
C ASP A 313 35.74 2.20 -10.44
N ALA A 314 35.28 1.00 -10.83
CA ALA A 314 36.16 -0.06 -11.31
C ALA A 314 36.96 0.41 -12.52
N LEU A 315 38.26 0.13 -12.50
CA LEU A 315 39.16 0.50 -13.59
C LEU A 315 38.85 -0.34 -14.84
N PRO A 316 39.04 0.20 -16.08
CA PRO A 316 38.75 -0.54 -17.31
C PRO A 316 39.48 -1.89 -17.43
N GLU A 317 40.69 -1.99 -16.87
CA GLU A 317 41.45 -3.24 -16.82
C GLU A 317 40.83 -4.33 -15.95
N ASN A 318 39.95 -3.96 -15.01
CA ASN A 318 39.22 -4.90 -14.16
C ASN A 318 37.90 -5.35 -14.79
N ALA A 319 37.55 -4.83 -15.98
CA ALA A 319 36.31 -5.17 -16.66
C ALA A 319 36.22 -6.68 -16.90
N CYS A 320 35.14 -7.29 -16.41
CA CYS A 320 34.87 -8.70 -16.58
C CYS A 320 33.47 -8.94 -17.15
N GLN A 321 33.29 -10.09 -17.77
CA GLN A 321 32.00 -10.55 -18.28
C GLN A 321 31.63 -11.87 -17.60
N LEU A 322 30.35 -12.00 -17.25
CA LEU A 322 29.81 -13.25 -16.72
C LEU A 322 29.74 -14.28 -17.86
N ASP A 323 30.62 -15.28 -17.83
CA ASP A 323 30.68 -16.36 -18.83
C ASP A 323 29.80 -17.57 -18.46
N SER A 324 29.80 -17.97 -17.19
CA SER A 324 28.98 -19.06 -16.67
C SER A 324 28.54 -18.80 -15.23
N ARG A 325 27.48 -19.47 -14.81
CA ARG A 325 26.91 -19.40 -13.46
C ARG A 325 26.77 -20.80 -12.87
N TYR A 326 27.03 -20.89 -11.57
CA TYR A 326 26.85 -22.07 -10.76
C TYR A 326 26.19 -21.67 -9.44
N TRP A 327 25.01 -22.21 -9.19
CA TRP A 327 24.28 -22.02 -7.94
C TRP A 327 24.35 -23.30 -7.13
N LYS A 328 24.76 -23.17 -5.88
CA LYS A 328 24.65 -24.23 -4.87
C LYS A 328 23.60 -23.78 -3.87
N ILE A 329 22.43 -24.41 -3.91
CA ILE A 329 21.26 -24.06 -3.11
C ILE A 329 21.16 -25.07 -1.99
N THR A 330 21.07 -24.62 -0.75
CA THR A 330 20.91 -25.50 0.41
C THR A 330 19.61 -25.16 1.11
N ASN A 331 18.71 -26.14 1.25
CA ASN A 331 17.44 -25.94 1.95
C ASN A 331 17.60 -26.09 3.46
N ALA A 332 16.52 -25.83 4.22
CA ALA A 332 16.52 -25.93 5.69
C ALA A 332 16.85 -27.34 6.22
N ASN A 333 16.61 -28.39 5.42
CA ASN A 333 16.94 -29.77 5.74
C ASN A 333 18.40 -30.15 5.40
N GLY A 334 19.18 -29.22 4.88
CA GLY A 334 20.57 -29.43 4.46
C GLY A 334 20.73 -30.10 3.10
N ASN A 335 19.64 -30.32 2.35
CA ASN A 335 19.73 -30.87 1.00
C ASN A 335 20.31 -29.83 0.05
N VAL A 336 21.21 -30.28 -0.82
CA VAL A 336 21.91 -29.42 -1.78
C VAL A 336 21.40 -29.69 -3.19
N GLU A 337 21.01 -28.62 -3.87
CA GLU A 337 20.74 -28.61 -5.31
C GLU A 337 21.80 -27.77 -6.03
N GLU A 338 22.25 -28.26 -7.17
CA GLU A 338 23.26 -27.59 -7.99
C GLU A 338 22.70 -27.23 -9.36
N VAL A 339 22.71 -25.94 -9.68
CA VAL A 339 22.24 -25.43 -10.97
C VAL A 339 23.40 -24.79 -11.72
N ARG A 340 23.71 -25.29 -12.91
CA ARG A 340 24.72 -24.72 -13.81
C ARG A 340 24.05 -24.12 -15.03
N GLY A 341 24.59 -23.01 -15.53
CA GLY A 341 24.11 -22.41 -16.77
C GLY A 341 25.12 -21.43 -17.35
N PRO A 342 24.93 -21.00 -18.61
CA PRO A 342 25.73 -19.95 -19.21
C PRO A 342 25.50 -18.61 -18.50
N GLY A 343 26.48 -17.71 -18.55
CA GLY A 343 26.31 -16.32 -18.19
C GLY A 343 25.44 -15.64 -19.25
N VAL A 344 24.45 -14.86 -18.83
CA VAL A 344 23.58 -14.13 -19.77
C VAL A 344 24.02 -12.67 -19.77
N THR A 345 24.60 -12.22 -20.88
CA THR A 345 25.37 -10.97 -20.96
C THR A 345 24.61 -9.77 -21.51
N TYR A 346 23.29 -9.86 -21.67
CA TYR A 346 22.45 -8.75 -22.13
C TYR A 346 21.51 -8.26 -21.04
N HIS A 347 21.86 -7.18 -20.32
CA HIS A 347 20.95 -6.34 -19.50
C HIS A 347 19.93 -7.10 -18.61
N ASN A 348 20.18 -8.38 -18.32
CA ASN A 348 19.22 -9.29 -17.73
C ASN A 348 19.80 -9.84 -16.44
N VAL A 349 19.13 -9.42 -15.39
CA VAL A 349 19.05 -10.05 -14.08
C VAL A 349 18.97 -11.58 -14.21
N SER A 350 19.78 -12.31 -13.45
CA SER A 350 19.63 -13.76 -13.35
C SER A 350 18.49 -14.08 -12.38
N PHE A 351 17.44 -14.74 -12.87
CA PHE A 351 16.37 -15.25 -12.01
C PHE A 351 16.71 -16.67 -11.58
N LEU A 352 16.67 -16.92 -10.27
CA LEU A 352 16.78 -18.26 -9.68
C LEU A 352 15.45 -18.59 -9.01
N ILE A 353 15.02 -19.84 -9.12
CA ILE A 353 13.74 -20.31 -8.60
C ILE A 353 14.06 -21.39 -7.56
N VAL A 354 13.49 -21.29 -6.36
CA VAL A 354 13.67 -22.31 -5.32
C VAL A 354 12.33 -22.61 -4.65
N SER A 355 11.96 -23.88 -4.64
CA SER A 355 10.84 -24.39 -3.85
C SER A 355 11.35 -24.87 -2.50
N ILE A 356 10.70 -24.46 -1.40
CA ILE A 356 10.99 -24.96 -0.06
C ILE A 356 9.87 -25.95 0.31
N TRP A 357 10.28 -27.16 0.66
CA TRP A 357 9.42 -28.27 1.10
C TRP A 357 9.47 -28.41 2.62
#